data_AF-A0A7C1PI51-F1
#
_entry.id   AF-A0A7C1PI51-F1
#
_cell.length_a   1.000
_cell.length_b   1.000
_cell.length_c   1.000
_cell.angle_alpha   90.00
_cell.angle_beta   90.00
_cell.angle_gamma   90.00
#
_symmetry.space_group_name_H-M   'P 1'
#
loop_
_entity.id
_entity.type
_entity.pdbx_description
1 polymer ?
#
loop_
_entity_poly.entity_id
_entity_poly.type
_entity_poly.pdbx_seq_one_letter_code
_entity_poly.pdbx_strand_id
1 'polypeptide(L)'
;MSFVELDDVDISDNGAVLLGEYIVCDSHYPRPVRIISHAHSDRMLQINESINYCKNVIATPVTRDIIGVLRGGENRRSCYTS
;
A
#
# COMPACT_ATOMS: atom_id res chain seq x y z
N MET A 1 3.54 -21.70 11.67
CA MET A 1 3.81 -20.32 11.23
C MET A 1 5.02 -20.40 10.30
N SER A 2 4.81 -20.46 8.99
CA SER A 2 5.91 -20.41 8.02
C SER A 2 6.33 -18.95 7.88
N PHE A 3 7.56 -18.63 8.28
CA PHE A 3 8.19 -17.36 7.94
C PHE A 3 8.41 -17.37 6.41
N VAL A 4 7.94 -16.33 5.73
CA VAL A 4 8.25 -16.10 4.32
C VAL A 4 9.68 -15.57 4.28
N GLU A 5 10.62 -16.32 3.70
CA GLU A 5 11.92 -15.75 3.37
C GLU A 5 11.69 -14.64 2.33
N LEU A 6 12.12 -13.43 2.66
CA LEU A 6 12.14 -12.29 1.76
C LEU A 6 13.42 -12.37 0.93
N ASP A 7 13.53 -13.39 0.07
CA ASP A 7 14.73 -13.63 -0.74
C ASP A 7 14.95 -12.57 -1.84
N ASP A 8 13.96 -11.70 -2.06
CA ASP A 8 14.00 -10.68 -3.10
C ASP A 8 13.51 -9.34 -2.52
N VAL A 9 14.44 -8.43 -2.24
CA VAL A 9 14.18 -7.07 -1.79
C VAL A 9 14.77 -6.12 -2.82
N ASP A 10 13.92 -5.30 -3.43
CA ASP A 10 14.32 -4.37 -4.47
C ASP A 10 13.72 -2.97 -4.24
N ILE A 11 14.33 -1.96 -4.85
CA ILE A 11 13.86 -0.57 -4.81
C ILE A 11 13.61 -0.15 -6.25
N SER A 12 12.34 0.07 -6.58
CA SER A 12 11.97 0.58 -7.90
C SER A 12 12.39 2.05 -8.09
N ASP A 13 12.42 2.50 -9.34
CA ASP A 13 12.84 3.86 -9.73
C ASP A 13 12.02 4.99 -9.06
N ASN A 14 10.80 4.70 -8.61
CA ASN A 14 9.94 5.66 -7.89
C ASN A 14 10.11 5.58 -6.35
N GLY A 15 11.09 4.81 -5.87
CA GLY A 15 11.38 4.58 -4.47
C GLY A 15 10.44 3.60 -3.77
N ALA A 16 9.64 2.81 -4.49
CA ALA A 16 8.84 1.75 -3.86
C ALA A 16 9.75 0.60 -3.45
N VAL A 17 9.63 0.19 -2.19
CA VAL A 17 10.33 -0.99 -1.66
C VAL A 17 9.50 -2.22 -1.97
N LEU A 18 10.05 -3.11 -2.78
CA LEU A 18 9.43 -4.36 -3.20
C LEU A 18 9.91 -5.48 -2.27
N LEU A 19 8.98 -6.21 -1.70
CA LEU A 19 9.24 -7.34 -0.82
C LEU A 19 8.64 -8.60 -1.46
N GLY A 20 9.51 -9.36 -2.12
CA GLY A 20 9.15 -10.49 -2.95
C GLY A 20 8.13 -10.14 -4.02
N GLU A 21 7.25 -11.09 -4.33
CA GLU A 21 6.29 -10.92 -5.43
C GLU A 21 4.97 -10.25 -5.05
N TYR A 22 4.73 -10.00 -3.76
CA TYR A 22 3.39 -9.72 -3.25
C TYR A 22 3.24 -8.40 -2.50
N ILE A 23 4.33 -7.86 -1.96
CA ILE A 23 4.27 -6.72 -1.04
C ILE A 23 5.05 -5.54 -1.62
N VAL A 24 4.47 -4.35 -1.51
CA VAL A 24 5.13 -3.08 -1.79
C VAL A 24 4.95 -2.11 -0.62
N CYS A 25 5.99 -1.32 -0.31
CA CYS A 25 5.92 -0.29 0.72
C CYS A 25 6.08 1.13 0.14
N ASP A 26 5.37 2.06 0.75
CA ASP A 26 5.33 3.50 0.51
C ASP A 26 4.88 3.91 -0.90
N SER A 27 5.73 3.88 -1.93
CA SER A 27 5.34 4.22 -3.31
C SER A 27 4.53 3.10 -3.98
N HIS A 28 3.82 3.39 -5.07
CA HIS A 28 3.05 2.38 -5.79
C HIS A 28 3.93 1.53 -6.71
N TYR A 29 3.71 0.24 -6.67
CA TYR A 29 4.14 -0.73 -7.67
C TYR A 29 3.01 -1.76 -7.82
N PRO A 30 2.82 -2.40 -8.98
CA PRO A 30 1.75 -3.40 -9.19
C PRO A 30 1.97 -4.68 -8.37
N ARG A 31 1.67 -4.59 -7.08
CA ARG A 31 1.67 -5.69 -6.10
C ARG A 31 0.32 -5.75 -5.38
N PRO A 32 -0.14 -6.94 -4.98
CA PRO A 32 -1.45 -7.11 -4.37
C PRO A 32 -1.58 -6.50 -2.97
N VAL A 33 -0.47 -6.30 -2.24
CA VAL A 33 -0.46 -5.70 -0.90
C VAL A 33 0.43 -4.45 -0.89
N ARG A 34 -0.14 -3.30 -0.50
CA ARG A 34 0.62 -2.05 -0.28
C ARG A 34 0.62 -1.67 1.20
N ILE A 35 1.80 -1.40 1.75
CA ILE A 35 2.00 -0.87 3.10
C ILE A 35 2.37 0.61 2.98
N ILE A 36 1.68 1.49 3.69
CA ILE A 36 1.95 2.93 3.72
C ILE A 36 2.39 3.29 5.13
N SER A 37 3.70 3.51 5.32
CA SER A 37 4.28 3.78 6.65
C SER A 37 4.03 5.21 7.11
N HIS A 38 4.09 6.18 6.18
CA HIS A 38 3.87 7.59 6.45
C HIS A 38 3.04 8.23 5.32
N ALA A 39 1.99 8.94 5.69
CA ALA A 39 1.18 9.73 4.77
C ALA A 39 1.64 11.19 4.79
N HIS A 40 2.67 11.50 4.02
CA HIS A 40 2.88 12.86 3.54
C HIS A 40 2.20 13.03 2.16
N SER A 41 1.79 14.26 1.84
CA SER A 41 1.00 14.61 0.66
C SER A 41 1.63 14.14 -0.67
N ASP A 42 2.95 13.98 -0.71
CA ASP A 42 3.72 13.47 -1.84
C ASP A 42 3.47 11.99 -2.14
N ARG A 43 3.12 11.17 -1.14
CA ARG A 43 2.88 9.72 -1.29
C ARG A 43 1.43 9.35 -1.61
N MET A 44 0.53 10.34 -1.59
CA MET A 44 -0.90 10.22 -1.90
C MET A 44 -1.20 10.28 -3.41
N LEU A 45 -0.26 10.74 -4.24
CA LEU A 45 -0.46 10.94 -5.69
C LEU A 45 -0.84 9.65 -6.43
N GLN A 46 -0.30 8.51 -6.01
CA GLN A 46 -0.53 7.20 -6.65
C GLN A 46 -1.59 6.36 -5.93
N ILE A 47 -2.36 6.97 -5.02
CA ILE A 47 -3.32 6.21 -4.22
C ILE A 47 -4.49 5.71 -5.06
N ASN A 48 -4.90 6.46 -6.09
CA ASN A 48 -5.91 5.99 -7.06
C ASN A 48 -5.46 4.73 -7.80
N GLU A 49 -4.19 4.65 -8.20
CA GLU A 49 -3.65 3.44 -8.85
C GLU A 49 -3.62 2.26 -7.88
N SER A 50 -3.18 2.49 -6.64
CA SER A 50 -3.24 1.44 -5.61
C SER A 50 -4.65 1.02 -5.24
N ILE A 51 -5.63 1.92 -5.35
CA ILE A 51 -7.03 1.59 -5.13
C ILE A 51 -7.52 0.59 -6.19
N ASN A 52 -7.06 0.76 -7.43
CA ASN A 52 -7.45 -0.07 -8.57
C ASN A 52 -6.66 -1.40 -8.63
N TYR A 53 -5.38 -1.39 -8.25
CA TYR A 53 -4.50 -2.56 -8.39
C TYR A 53 -4.31 -3.37 -7.10
N CYS A 54 -4.25 -2.72 -5.93
CA CYS A 54 -3.97 -3.42 -4.67
C CYS A 54 -5.27 -4.00 -4.08
N LYS A 55 -5.24 -5.29 -3.77
CA LYS A 55 -6.36 -5.98 -3.11
C LYS A 55 -6.45 -5.60 -1.64
N ASN A 56 -5.32 -5.30 -0.99
CA ASN A 56 -5.25 -4.87 0.40
C ASN A 56 -4.26 -3.71 0.54
N VAL A 57 -4.65 -2.70 1.33
CA VAL A 57 -3.77 -1.58 1.71
C VAL A 57 -3.66 -1.56 3.23
N ILE A 58 -2.45 -1.55 3.76
CA ILE A 58 -2.19 -1.39 5.20
C ILE A 58 -1.66 0.03 5.40
N ALA A 59 -2.30 0.82 6.25
CA ALA A 59 -1.93 2.21 6.45
C ALA A 59 -2.31 2.72 7.83
N THR A 60 -1.74 3.84 8.26
CA THR A 60 -2.12 4.49 9.52
C THR A 60 -3.60 4.91 9.51
N PRO A 61 -4.26 5.08 10.68
CA PRO A 61 -5.68 5.45 10.76
C PRO A 61 -6.03 6.70 9.95
N VAL A 62 -5.19 7.74 10.02
CA VAL A 62 -5.37 8.99 9.25
C VAL A 62 -5.36 8.73 7.74
N THR A 63 -4.41 7.91 7.27
CA THR A 63 -4.30 7.52 5.86
C THR A 63 -5.51 6.71 5.40
N ARG A 64 -5.99 5.79 6.24
CA ARG A 64 -7.18 4.99 5.96
C ARG A 64 -8.43 5.85 5.80
N ASP A 65 -8.58 6.87 6.64
CA ASP A 65 -9.73 7.77 6.56
C ASP A 65 -9.72 8.58 5.25
N ILE A 66 -8.54 9.06 4.84
CA ILE A 66 -8.36 9.72 3.53
C ILE A 66 -8.70 8.77 2.37
N ILE A 67 -8.19 7.54 2.39
CA ILE A 67 -8.51 6.52 1.37
C ILE A 67 -10.02 6.22 1.35
N GLY A 68 -10.65 6.15 2.51
CA GLY A 68 -12.09 5.92 2.64
C GLY A 68 -12.92 7.03 1.97
N VAL A 69 -12.51 8.29 2.12
CA VAL A 69 -13.12 9.43 1.43
C VAL A 69 -12.92 9.32 -0.08
N LEU A 70 -11.71 8.99 -0.54
CA LEU A 70 -11.41 8.85 -1.97
C LEU A 70 -12.12 7.66 -2.63
N ARG A 71 -12.39 6.58 -1.88
CA ARG A 71 -13.14 5.39 -2.35
C ARG A 71 -14.68 5.55 -2.27
N GLY A 72 -15.20 6.71 -1.89
CA GLY A 72 -16.65 6.94 -1.81
C GLY A 72 -17.34 6.28 -0.60
N GLY A 73 -16.62 6.08 0.51
CA GLY A 73 -17.20 5.71 1.82
C GLY A 73 -17.47 4.22 2.06
N GLU A 74 -17.58 3.38 1.03
CA GLU A 74 -18.16 2.03 1.18
C GLU A 74 -17.15 0.87 1.29
N ASN A 75 -15.88 1.08 0.94
CA ASN A 75 -14.91 -0.02 0.84
C ASN A 75 -13.78 0.05 1.89
N ARG A 76 -14.17 0.13 3.17
CA ARG A 76 -13.24 0.10 4.32
C ARG A 76 -12.61 -1.27 4.59
N ARG A 77 -13.11 -2.34 3.96
CA ARG A 77 -12.72 -3.74 4.28
C ARG A 77 -11.35 -4.15 3.77
N SER A 78 -10.84 -3.46 2.75
CA SER A 78 -9.53 -3.73 2.14
C SER A 78 -8.40 -2.90 2.79
N CYS A 79 -8.75 -1.94 3.67
CA CYS A 79 -7.79 -1.04 4.29
C CYS A 79 -7.62 -1.36 5.78
N TYR A 80 -6.46 -1.92 6.14
CA TYR A 80 -6.14 -2.32 7.51
C TYR A 80 -5.25 -1.27 8.18
N THR A 81 -5.32 -1.17 9.51
CA THR A 81 -4.44 -0.32 10.30
C THR A 81 -3.35 -1.16 10.95
N SER A 82 -2.09 -0.74 10.80
CA SER A 82 -0.94 -1.26 11.55
C SER A 82 -0.91 -0.71 12.96
#